data_AF-A0A075FT94-F1
#
_entry.id   AF-A0A075FT94-F1
#
_cell.length_a   1.000
_cell.length_b   1.000
_cell.length_c   1.000
_cell.angle_alpha   90.00
_cell.angle_beta   90.00
_cell.angle_gamma   90.00
#
_symmetry.space_group_name_H-M   'P 1'
#
loop_
_entity.id
_entity.type
_entity.pdbx_description
1 polymer ?
#
loop_
_entity_poly.entity_id
_entity_poly.type
_entity_poly.pdbx_seq_one_letter_code
_entity_poly.pdbx_strand_id
1 'polypeptide(L)'
;MTEAYRILKKSGSMYVFSGWNNLKDILTALDDNNFTTINHIIWKYQFGVVTSKKFVTSHYHCLFVCKDNKKRKFFPYSRFKKMPRHLMDKVFIIGIRRMFGS
;
A
#
# COMPACT_ATOMS: atom_id res chain seq x y z
N MET A 1 0.63 -19.48 1.53
CA MET A 1 0.39 -18.43 2.56
C MET A 1 -0.18 -18.99 3.88
N THR A 2 -0.39 -20.30 3.98
CA THR A 2 -1.00 -20.98 5.13
C THR A 2 -0.24 -20.79 6.44
N GLU A 3 1.08 -20.96 6.42
CA GLU A 3 1.90 -20.76 7.62
C GLU A 3 1.85 -19.31 8.13
N ALA A 4 1.90 -18.34 7.22
CA ALA A 4 1.75 -16.92 7.56
C ALA A 4 0.38 -16.66 8.20
N TYR A 5 -0.70 -17.26 7.66
CA TYR A 5 -2.03 -17.15 8.25
C TYR A 5 -2.10 -17.78 9.65
N ARG A 6 -1.45 -18.93 9.86
CA ARG A 6 -1.40 -19.64 11.15
C ARG A 6 -0.73 -18.82 12.24
N ILE A 7 0.43 -18.24 11.96
CA ILE A 7 1.22 -17.47 12.94
C ILE A 7 0.65 -16.06 13.20
N LEU A 8 -0.06 -15.49 12.23
CA LEU A 8 -0.58 -14.12 12.35
C LEU A 8 -1.77 -14.07 13.32
N LYS A 9 -1.69 -13.14 14.28
CA LYS A 9 -2.79 -12.83 15.21
C LYS A 9 -4.05 -12.46 14.42
N LYS A 10 -5.24 -12.65 15.02
CA LYS A 10 -6.53 -12.27 14.38
C LYS A 10 -6.57 -10.81 13.95
N SER A 11 -6.01 -9.89 14.75
CA SER A 11 -5.89 -8.46 14.42
C SER A 11 -4.69 -8.11 13.53
N GLY A 12 -3.92 -9.12 13.10
CA GLY A 12 -2.67 -8.93 12.39
C GLY A 12 -2.87 -8.60 10.93
N SER A 13 -1.86 -7.91 10.40
CA SER A 13 -1.74 -7.52 9.00
C SER A 13 -0.31 -7.75 8.52
N MET A 14 -0.14 -7.88 7.22
CA MET A 14 1.12 -8.24 6.58
C MET A 14 1.31 -7.39 5.32
N TYR A 15 2.57 -7.08 5.01
CA TYR A 15 2.98 -6.57 3.71
C TYR A 15 3.66 -7.70 2.93
N VAL A 16 3.22 -7.90 1.68
CA VAL A 16 3.82 -8.85 0.74
C VAL A 16 4.39 -8.06 -0.43
N PHE A 17 5.68 -8.25 -0.71
CA PHE A 17 6.35 -7.63 -1.83
C PHE A 17 6.48 -8.66 -2.96
N SER A 18 6.07 -8.27 -4.17
CA SER A 18 6.18 -9.10 -5.37
C SER A 18 6.58 -8.29 -6.59
N GLY A 19 7.33 -8.92 -7.49
CA GLY A 19 7.41 -8.47 -8.88
C GLY A 19 6.14 -8.81 -9.66
N TRP A 20 6.07 -8.36 -10.91
CA TRP A 20 4.95 -8.62 -11.82
C TRP A 20 4.74 -10.13 -12.12
N ASN A 21 5.82 -10.89 -12.27
CA ASN A 21 5.75 -12.28 -12.78
C ASN A 21 4.88 -13.21 -11.92
N ASN A 22 4.94 -13.06 -10.58
CA ASN A 22 4.29 -13.98 -9.64
C ASN A 22 3.09 -13.31 -8.94
N LEU A 23 2.69 -12.11 -9.40
CA LEU A 23 1.65 -11.33 -8.76
C LEU A 23 0.32 -12.08 -8.70
N LYS A 24 -0.05 -12.75 -9.79
CA LYS A 24 -1.29 -13.53 -9.87
C LYS A 24 -1.31 -14.64 -8.82
N ASP A 25 -0.26 -15.44 -8.76
CA ASP A 25 -0.18 -16.57 -7.82
C ASP A 25 -0.22 -16.11 -6.38
N ILE A 26 0.40 -14.96 -6.07
CA ILE A 26 0.37 -14.38 -4.73
C ILE A 26 -1.02 -13.87 -4.37
N LEU A 27 -1.70 -13.17 -5.28
CA LEU A 27 -3.06 -12.69 -5.06
C LEU A 27 -4.02 -13.87 -4.82
N THR A 28 -3.96 -14.89 -5.66
CA THR A 28 -4.76 -16.12 -5.49
C THR A 28 -4.43 -16.81 -4.16
N ALA A 29 -3.15 -16.98 -3.81
CA ALA A 29 -2.78 -17.60 -2.55
C ALA A 29 -3.22 -16.79 -1.32
N LEU A 30 -3.34 -15.47 -1.42
CA LEU A 30 -3.87 -14.62 -0.35
C LEU A 30 -5.38 -14.85 -0.17
N ASP A 31 -6.13 -14.83 -1.29
CA ASP A 31 -7.58 -15.05 -1.30
C ASP A 31 -7.93 -16.46 -0.79
N ASP A 32 -7.23 -17.49 -1.26
CA ASP A 32 -7.42 -18.89 -0.85
C ASP A 32 -7.15 -19.10 0.65
N ASN A 33 -6.30 -18.28 1.25
CA ASN A 33 -5.98 -18.34 2.68
C ASN A 33 -6.83 -17.35 3.52
N ASN A 34 -7.91 -16.80 2.96
CA ASN A 34 -8.83 -15.88 3.65
C ASN A 34 -8.16 -14.59 4.15
N PHE A 35 -7.13 -14.10 3.46
CA PHE A 35 -6.64 -12.75 3.70
C PHE A 35 -7.54 -11.74 3.00
N THR A 36 -7.83 -10.62 3.65
CA THR A 36 -8.44 -9.46 3.01
C THR A 36 -7.35 -8.53 2.51
N THR A 37 -7.33 -8.28 1.19
CA THR A 37 -6.48 -7.25 0.60
C THR A 37 -7.02 -5.87 0.93
N ILE A 38 -6.20 -5.03 1.55
CA ILE A 38 -6.56 -3.67 1.96
C ILE A 38 -6.09 -2.67 0.92
N ASN A 39 -4.79 -2.68 0.63
CA ASN A 39 -4.20 -1.81 -0.38
C ASN A 39 -3.27 -2.61 -1.29
N HIS A 40 -3.21 -2.20 -2.54
CA HIS A 40 -2.20 -2.64 -3.49
C HIS A 40 -1.39 -1.42 -3.91
N ILE A 41 -0.18 -1.29 -3.39
CA ILE A 41 0.70 -0.14 -3.63
C ILE A 41 1.66 -0.51 -4.76
N ILE A 42 1.82 0.38 -5.73
CA ILE A 42 2.82 0.24 -6.79
C ILE A 42 4.01 1.14 -6.45
N TRP A 43 5.15 0.53 -6.16
CA TRP A 43 6.39 1.25 -5.91
C TRP A 43 7.26 1.25 -7.16
N LYS A 44 7.28 2.38 -7.87
CA LYS A 44 8.11 2.59 -9.06
C LYS A 44 9.52 3.08 -8.69
N TYR A 45 10.53 2.51 -9.33
CA TYR A 45 11.91 3.00 -9.34
C TYR A 45 12.15 3.92 -10.54
N GLN A 46 13.07 4.87 -10.37
CA GLN A 46 13.42 5.84 -11.42
C GLN A 46 14.36 5.25 -12.48
N PHE A 47 14.96 4.09 -12.22
CA PHE A 47 15.86 3.41 -13.16
C PHE A 47 15.21 2.17 -13.77
N GLY A 48 15.56 1.90 -15.03
CA GLY A 48 15.05 0.78 -15.82
C GLY A 48 16.15 -0.09 -16.37
N VAL A 49 15.90 -1.40 -16.43
CA VAL A 49 16.73 -2.31 -17.22
C VAL A 49 16.31 -2.22 -18.68
N VAL A 50 17.26 -2.38 -19.61
CA VAL A 50 16.98 -2.33 -21.05
C VAL A 50 16.00 -3.44 -21.43
N THR A 51 14.90 -3.09 -22.09
CA THR A 51 13.92 -4.04 -22.62
C THR A 51 13.66 -3.79 -24.10
N SER A 52 13.46 -4.84 -24.88
CA SER A 52 13.19 -4.76 -26.33
C SER A 52 11.81 -5.29 -26.73
N LYS A 53 11.31 -6.30 -26.00
CA LYS A 53 10.05 -7.02 -26.31
C LYS A 53 8.92 -6.79 -25.30
N LYS A 54 9.16 -6.00 -24.26
CA LYS A 54 8.20 -5.74 -23.17
C LYS A 54 8.44 -4.38 -22.54
N PHE A 55 7.43 -3.87 -21.85
CA PHE A 55 7.59 -2.69 -21.00
C PHE A 55 8.57 -2.96 -19.86
N VAL A 56 9.28 -1.91 -19.46
CA VAL A 56 10.22 -1.95 -18.34
C VAL A 56 9.44 -2.16 -17.04
N THR A 57 9.70 -3.27 -16.36
CA THR A 57 9.08 -3.62 -15.07
C THR A 57 9.88 -3.05 -13.90
N SER A 58 10.04 -1.72 -13.85
CA SER A 58 10.73 -1.00 -12.77
C SER A 58 9.81 -0.70 -11.59
N HIS A 59 8.97 -1.64 -11.20
CA HIS A 59 8.08 -1.45 -10.07
C HIS A 59 7.88 -2.74 -9.28
N TYR A 60 7.69 -2.59 -7.98
CA TYR A 60 7.17 -3.65 -7.12
C TYR A 60 5.70 -3.44 -6.81
N HIS A 61 5.02 -4.55 -6.65
CA HIS A 61 3.70 -4.67 -6.08
C HIS A 61 3.84 -4.93 -4.59
N CYS A 62 3.42 -3.95 -3.78
CA CYS A 62 3.44 -4.03 -2.34
C CYS A 62 1.99 -4.20 -1.86
N LEU A 63 1.62 -5.45 -1.54
CA LEU A 63 0.27 -5.80 -1.11
C LEU A 63 0.18 -5.66 0.41
N PHE A 64 -0.76 -4.85 0.88
CA PHE A 64 -1.10 -4.76 2.28
C PHE A 64 -2.37 -5.56 2.56
N VAL A 65 -2.23 -6.60 3.38
CA VAL A 65 -3.29 -7.57 3.64
C VAL A 65 -3.54 -7.73 5.14
N CYS A 66 -4.72 -8.20 5.51
CA CYS A 66 -5.04 -8.50 6.91
C CYS A 66 -5.89 -9.74 7.06
N LYS A 67 -5.87 -10.31 8.27
CA LYS A 67 -6.65 -11.50 8.62
C LYS A 67 -8.10 -11.18 8.99
N ASP A 68 -8.34 -10.08 9.69
CA ASP A 68 -9.67 -9.59 10.04
C ASP A 68 -9.70 -8.06 9.90
N ASN A 69 -10.44 -7.58 8.89
CA ASN A 69 -10.52 -6.14 8.59
C ASN A 69 -11.21 -5.34 9.71
N LYS A 70 -12.06 -5.98 10.53
CA LYS A 70 -12.73 -5.30 11.66
C LYS A 70 -11.80 -5.09 12.85
N LYS A 71 -10.75 -5.91 12.98
CA LYS A 71 -9.81 -5.88 14.13
C LYS A 71 -8.45 -5.27 13.79
N ARG A 72 -8.23 -4.93 12.51
CA ARG A 72 -6.98 -4.36 12.04
C ARG A 72 -6.73 -2.99 12.68
N LYS A 73 -5.48 -2.75 13.09
CA LYS A 73 -5.03 -1.42 13.51
C LYS A 73 -4.37 -0.70 12.34
N PHE A 74 -4.69 0.57 12.16
CA PHE A 74 -3.99 1.46 11.25
C PHE A 74 -3.53 2.68 12.03
N PHE A 75 -2.26 3.05 11.88
CA PHE A 75 -1.64 4.16 12.61
C PHE A 75 -1.33 5.30 11.65
N PRO A 76 -2.33 6.11 11.25
CA PRO A 76 -2.13 7.19 10.28
C PRO A 76 -1.18 8.28 10.79
N TYR A 77 -1.05 8.42 12.11
CA TYR A 77 -0.22 9.44 12.77
C TYR A 77 1.02 8.84 13.45
N SER A 78 1.54 7.73 12.94
CA SER A 78 2.72 7.06 13.48
C SER A 78 4.00 7.89 13.29
N ARG A 79 4.13 8.55 12.12
CA ARG A 79 5.32 9.34 11.76
C ARG A 79 5.18 10.83 12.07
N PHE A 80 3.98 11.38 11.94
CA PHE A 80 3.71 12.80 12.17
C PHE A 80 2.49 12.96 13.08
N LYS A 81 2.59 13.87 14.05
CA LYS A 81 1.46 14.21 14.92
C LYS A 81 0.30 14.74 14.06
N LYS A 82 -0.92 14.46 14.51
CA LYS A 82 -2.12 15.01 13.88
C LYS A 82 -2.04 16.54 13.93
N MET A 83 -1.92 17.15 12.76
CA MET A 83 -1.91 18.60 12.63
C MET A 83 -3.29 19.15 13.06
N PRO A 84 -3.35 20.27 13.79
CA PRO A 84 -4.61 20.86 14.21
C PRO A 84 -5.49 21.18 12.98
N ARG A 85 -6.80 20.94 13.10
CA ARG A 85 -7.75 21.11 11.96
C ARG A 85 -7.68 22.50 11.34
N HIS A 86 -7.61 23.54 12.18
CA HIS A 86 -7.50 24.94 11.74
C HIS A 86 -6.23 25.25 10.93
N LEU A 87 -5.17 24.47 11.12
CA LEU A 87 -3.91 24.58 10.38
C LEU A 87 -3.99 23.84 9.03
N MET A 88 -4.74 22.73 8.96
CA MET A 88 -5.01 22.03 7.69
C MET A 88 -5.85 22.88 6.74
N ASP A 89 -6.88 23.56 7.24
CA ASP A 89 -7.73 24.44 6.43
C ASP A 89 -6.92 25.60 5.85
N LYS A 90 -6.00 26.17 6.63
CA LYS A 90 -5.05 27.20 6.15
C LYS A 90 -4.11 26.66 5.08
N VAL A 91 -3.50 25.49 5.26
CA VAL A 91 -2.61 24.88 4.25
C VAL A 91 -3.36 24.59 2.95
N PHE A 92 -4.60 24.08 3.05
CA PHE A 92 -5.42 23.78 1.88
C PHE A 92 -5.82 25.06 1.14
N ILE A 93 -6.26 26.11 1.85
CA ILE A 93 -6.59 27.41 1.26
C ILE A 93 -5.35 28.07 0.63
N ILE A 94 -4.19 28.03 1.30
CA ILE A 94 -2.94 28.56 0.76
C ILE A 94 -2.51 27.78 -0.50
N GLY A 95 -2.62 26.46 -0.49
CA GLY A 95 -2.31 25.60 -1.64
C GLY A 95 -3.23 25.86 -2.84
N ILE A 96 -4.54 26.02 -2.59
CA ILE A 96 -5.53 26.40 -3.61
C ILE A 96 -5.25 27.80 -4.15
N ARG A 97 -5.01 28.79 -3.29
CA ARG A 97 -4.65 30.15 -3.73
C ARG A 97 -3.38 30.19 -4.58
N ARG A 98 -2.39 29.36 -4.26
CA ARG A 98 -1.17 29.21 -5.07
C ARG A 98 -1.41 28.53 -6.42
N MET A 99 -2.35 27.58 -6.50
CA MET A 99 -2.71 26.92 -7.77
C MET A 99 -3.57 27.78 -8.68
N PHE A 100 -4.47 28.59 -8.11
CA PHE A 100 -5.45 29.36 -8.88
C PHE A 100 -5.12 30.85 -9.01
N GLY A 101 -3.89 31.27 -8.64
CA GLY A 101 -3.34 32.60 -8.91
C GLY A 101 -4.31 33.76 -8.69
N SER A 102 -4.39 34.28 -7.46
CA SER A 102 -4.91 35.62 -7.21
C SER A 102 -3.82 36.66 -7.37
#